data_AF-A0A8R2D1M1-F1
#
_entry.id   AF-A0A8R2D1M1-F1
#
_cell.length_a   1.000
_cell.length_b   1.000
_cell.length_c   1.000
_cell.angle_alpha   90.00
_cell.angle_beta   90.00
_cell.angle_gamma   90.00
#
_symmetry.space_group_name_H-M   'P 1'
#
loop_
_entity.id
_entity.type
_entity.pdbx_description
1 polymer ?
#
loop_
_entity_poly.entity_id
_entity_poly.type
_entity_poly.pdbx_seq_one_letter_code
_entity_poly.pdbx_strand_id
1 'polypeptide(L)'
;MEQYHRELINSCMSDLIYVTSDLETIVENLLEKNVINDWMKSYVLEGEGELIKKTKFYKLIQGRGPNAFTALCRVLEETSNIEARNILTSSKTSEKEEQQLSSIELLDTVALKNTISEHDAPYVKIHPDCKFIENDLNNLQSSHGVYPMRSNPKGHALILNINNIKDKDKIIGFDNDMANVKKLFKCLGFIVHSKADLIEKEIKYVINKFMDICRSEKANSIVVFIMCHGVTGKDSTKSSEDGIIINADWLIEQFMHKKFSENTPMLFFIDACRGPNRDFGWKYCDGKNNYLQNYDSNMYPIGTILDQRYQDVFIAYATLPGHTAIRDPIDGSWFIQKLCQVFCENAYNTELARLMCLVDIKLDELSSIDHRSQTAEWSFRGFRKRFFFNPGVYEDNPDDNILMTSSTNPTDV
;
A
#
# COMPACT_ATOMS: atom_id res chain seq x y z
N MET A 1 23.10 -12.82 -5.07
CA MET A 1 24.17 -11.82 -4.92
C MET A 1 24.02 -11.25 -3.51
N GLU A 2 25.10 -10.92 -2.82
CA GLU A 2 25.01 -10.32 -1.47
C GLU A 2 24.62 -8.83 -1.52
N GLN A 3 24.13 -8.28 -0.41
CA GLN A 3 23.61 -6.89 -0.37
C GLN A 3 24.68 -5.85 -0.71
N TYR A 4 25.89 -5.96 -0.15
CA TYR A 4 26.96 -5.00 -0.42
C TYR A 4 27.38 -4.96 -1.89
N HIS A 5 27.32 -6.11 -2.59
CA HIS A 5 27.62 -6.20 -4.01
C HIS A 5 26.58 -5.45 -4.86
N ARG A 6 25.30 -5.50 -4.48
CA ARG A 6 24.23 -4.74 -5.15
C ARG A 6 24.37 -3.25 -4.92
N GLU A 7 24.67 -2.83 -3.68
CA GLU A 7 24.90 -1.43 -3.34
C GLU A 7 26.08 -0.86 -4.15
N LEU A 8 27.17 -1.62 -4.29
CA LEU A 8 28.33 -1.25 -5.09
C LEU A 8 28.02 -1.09 -6.58
N ILE A 9 27.25 -2.02 -7.17
CA ILE A 9 26.84 -1.90 -8.58
C ILE A 9 25.96 -0.66 -8.77
N ASN A 10 25.06 -0.35 -7.84
CA ASN A 10 24.19 0.81 -7.93
C ASN A 10 24.94 2.14 -7.73
N SER A 11 25.90 2.20 -6.79
CA SER A 11 26.70 3.40 -6.57
C SER A 11 27.57 3.76 -7.78
N CYS A 12 28.00 2.75 -8.54
CA CYS A 12 28.86 2.92 -9.71
C CYS A 12 28.12 2.72 -11.05
N MET A 13 26.79 2.73 -11.04
CA MET A 13 25.96 2.34 -12.19
C MET A 13 26.26 3.16 -13.44
N SER A 14 26.38 4.48 -13.30
CA SER A 14 26.67 5.39 -14.42
C SER A 14 28.03 5.09 -15.05
N ASP A 15 29.05 4.85 -14.22
CA ASP A 15 30.40 4.54 -14.69
C ASP A 15 30.44 3.17 -15.37
N LEU A 16 29.78 2.17 -14.79
CA LEU A 16 29.68 0.82 -15.36
C LEU A 16 28.97 0.80 -16.71
N ILE A 17 27.89 1.56 -16.87
CA ILE A 17 27.18 1.67 -18.16
C ILE A 17 28.09 2.32 -19.22
N TYR A 18 28.92 3.28 -18.81
CA TYR A 18 29.81 4.00 -19.71
C TYR A 18 30.99 3.15 -20.16
N VAL A 19 31.67 2.46 -19.22
CA VAL A 19 32.94 1.73 -19.52
C VAL A 19 32.73 0.32 -20.03
N THR A 20 31.57 -0.30 -19.80
CA THR A 20 31.30 -1.66 -20.26
C THR A 20 31.10 -1.70 -21.76
N SER A 21 31.75 -2.64 -22.42
CA SER A 21 31.74 -2.84 -23.86
C SER A 21 31.39 -4.28 -24.19
N ASP A 22 30.92 -4.52 -25.41
CA ASP A 22 30.58 -5.85 -25.91
C ASP A 22 29.62 -6.64 -24.99
N LEU A 23 28.44 -6.04 -24.77
CA LEU A 23 27.42 -6.58 -23.87
C LEU A 23 26.92 -7.96 -24.31
N GLU A 24 26.86 -8.24 -25.60
CA GLU A 24 26.39 -9.51 -26.15
C GLU A 24 27.28 -10.67 -25.70
N THR A 25 28.61 -10.52 -25.85
CA THR A 25 29.59 -11.51 -25.40
C THR A 25 29.53 -11.71 -23.88
N ILE A 26 29.33 -10.65 -23.09
CA ILE A 26 29.16 -10.75 -21.62
C ILE A 26 27.92 -11.59 -21.27
N VAL A 27 26.78 -11.30 -21.91
CA VAL A 27 25.51 -12.00 -21.67
C VAL A 27 25.60 -13.47 -22.08
N GLU A 28 26.29 -13.78 -23.19
CA GLU A 28 26.54 -15.16 -23.62
C GLU A 28 27.38 -15.95 -22.62
N ASN A 29 28.48 -15.38 -22.14
CA ASN A 29 29.32 -16.02 -21.13
C ASN A 29 28.58 -16.24 -19.80
N LEU A 30 27.67 -15.35 -19.42
CA LEU A 30 26.83 -15.52 -18.23
C LEU A 30 25.73 -16.57 -18.42
N LEU A 31 25.23 -16.75 -19.64
CA LEU A 31 24.30 -17.82 -19.99
C LEU A 31 25.01 -19.19 -19.91
N GLU A 32 26.20 -19.33 -20.50
CA GLU A 32 26.99 -20.57 -20.45
C GLU A 32 27.33 -20.99 -19.02
N LYS A 33 27.60 -20.01 -18.15
CA LYS A 33 27.88 -20.25 -16.72
C LYS A 33 26.60 -20.45 -15.87
N ASN A 34 25.42 -20.57 -16.50
CA ASN A 34 24.11 -20.70 -15.85
C ASN A 34 23.79 -19.59 -14.83
N VAL A 35 24.39 -18.40 -15.02
CA VAL A 35 24.11 -17.24 -14.16
C VAL A 35 22.79 -16.61 -14.58
N ILE A 36 22.49 -16.56 -15.88
CA ILE A 36 21.23 -16.07 -16.46
C ILE A 36 20.62 -17.15 -17.38
N ASN A 37 19.37 -16.99 -17.82
CA ASN A 37 18.68 -17.91 -18.74
C ASN A 37 18.36 -17.25 -20.11
N ASP A 38 17.89 -18.02 -21.08
CA ASP A 38 17.63 -17.55 -22.45
C ASP A 38 16.63 -16.38 -22.53
N TRP A 39 15.60 -16.41 -21.67
CA TRP A 39 14.64 -15.31 -21.59
C TRP A 39 15.31 -14.02 -21.10
N MET A 40 16.20 -14.10 -20.11
CA MET A 40 16.96 -12.97 -19.59
C MET A 40 17.94 -12.41 -20.64
N LYS A 41 18.61 -13.28 -21.41
CA LYS A 41 19.42 -12.87 -22.57
C LYS A 41 18.58 -12.05 -23.55
N SER A 42 17.40 -12.59 -23.92
CA SER A 42 16.47 -11.93 -24.85
C SER A 42 16.04 -10.56 -24.31
N TYR A 43 15.63 -10.48 -23.05
CA TYR A 43 15.19 -9.23 -22.42
C TYR A 43 16.28 -8.13 -22.38
N VAL A 44 17.54 -8.51 -22.12
CA VAL A 44 18.68 -7.58 -22.06
C VAL A 44 19.02 -7.05 -23.45
N LEU A 45 19.01 -7.91 -24.47
CA LEU A 45 19.39 -7.55 -25.83
C LEU A 45 18.24 -6.92 -26.65
N GLU A 46 16.99 -7.04 -26.18
CA GLU A 46 15.80 -6.47 -26.81
C GLU A 46 15.71 -4.94 -26.66
N GLY A 47 15.43 -4.26 -27.77
CA GLY A 47 15.22 -2.80 -27.87
C GLY A 47 16.34 -2.05 -28.59
N GLU A 48 16.09 -0.77 -28.90
CA GLU A 48 17.05 0.15 -29.52
C GLU A 48 17.81 0.94 -28.45
N GLY A 49 19.14 1.05 -28.60
CA GLY A 49 20.00 1.87 -27.74
C GLY A 49 20.88 1.07 -26.76
N GLU A 50 22.19 1.18 -26.95
CA GLU A 50 23.20 0.44 -26.19
C GLU A 50 23.20 0.77 -24.68
N LEU A 51 22.93 2.03 -24.33
CA LEU A 51 22.80 2.50 -22.93
C LEU A 51 21.65 1.82 -22.19
N ILE A 52 20.51 1.62 -22.88
CA ILE A 52 19.32 0.99 -22.30
C ILE A 52 19.61 -0.50 -22.04
N LYS A 53 20.28 -1.18 -22.98
CA LYS A 53 20.68 -2.58 -22.83
C LYS A 53 21.65 -2.79 -21.67
N LYS A 54 22.68 -1.94 -21.54
CA LYS A 54 23.63 -1.97 -20.41
C LYS A 54 22.94 -1.69 -19.07
N THR A 55 21.98 -0.76 -19.04
CA THR A 55 21.17 -0.48 -17.85
C THR A 55 20.32 -1.70 -17.46
N LYS A 56 19.65 -2.33 -18.43
CA LYS A 56 18.89 -3.57 -18.22
C LYS A 56 19.79 -4.68 -17.68
N PHE A 57 20.98 -4.85 -18.24
CA PHE A 57 21.96 -5.83 -17.83
C PHE A 57 22.38 -5.68 -16.37
N TYR A 58 22.87 -4.50 -15.97
CA TYR A 58 23.34 -4.26 -14.61
C TYR A 58 22.21 -4.28 -13.57
N LYS A 59 20.97 -3.97 -13.95
CA LYS A 59 19.80 -4.17 -13.10
C LYS A 59 19.45 -5.66 -12.95
N LEU A 60 19.52 -6.43 -14.04
CA LEU A 60 19.17 -7.84 -14.06
C LEU A 60 20.15 -8.71 -13.26
N ILE A 61 21.46 -8.48 -13.41
CA ILE A 61 22.49 -9.31 -12.77
C ILE A 61 22.45 -9.23 -11.23
N GLN A 62 21.94 -8.12 -10.68
CA GLN A 62 21.76 -7.91 -9.24
C GLN A 62 20.73 -8.87 -8.60
N GLY A 63 19.73 -9.32 -9.37
CA GLY A 63 18.70 -10.27 -8.95
C GLY A 63 19.08 -11.75 -9.08
N ARG A 64 20.36 -12.05 -9.30
CA ARG A 64 20.85 -13.43 -9.51
C ARG A 64 21.45 -14.02 -8.23
N GLY A 65 21.61 -15.34 -8.19
CA GLY A 65 22.03 -16.13 -7.02
C GLY A 65 23.35 -15.69 -6.36
N PRO A 66 23.74 -16.26 -5.20
CA PRO A 66 24.88 -15.79 -4.40
C PRO A 66 26.19 -15.67 -5.19
N ASN A 67 26.43 -16.57 -6.15
CA ASN A 67 27.64 -16.61 -6.98
C ASN A 67 27.66 -15.60 -8.14
N ALA A 68 26.57 -14.85 -8.37
CA ALA A 68 26.43 -14.02 -9.56
C ALA A 68 27.43 -12.85 -9.62
N PHE A 69 27.82 -12.27 -8.48
CA PHE A 69 28.81 -11.19 -8.46
C PHE A 69 30.20 -11.70 -8.81
N THR A 70 30.61 -12.81 -8.20
CA THR A 70 31.90 -13.45 -8.52
C THR A 70 31.95 -13.86 -9.98
N ALA A 71 30.84 -14.41 -10.51
CA ALA A 71 30.73 -14.77 -11.92
C ALA A 71 30.76 -13.53 -12.84
N LEU A 72 30.10 -12.43 -12.45
CA LEU A 72 30.16 -11.15 -13.18
C LEU A 72 31.58 -10.62 -13.26
N CYS A 73 32.29 -10.51 -12.13
CA CYS A 73 33.67 -10.02 -12.12
C CYS A 73 34.60 -10.88 -12.97
N ARG A 74 34.40 -12.21 -12.94
CA ARG A 74 35.16 -13.15 -13.77
C ARG A 74 34.83 -13.01 -15.26
N VAL A 75 33.56 -12.86 -15.63
CA VAL A 75 33.15 -12.66 -17.03
C VAL A 75 33.65 -11.31 -17.55
N LEU A 76 33.61 -10.25 -16.73
CA LEU A 76 34.16 -8.95 -17.11
C LEU A 76 35.68 -9.04 -17.36
N GLU A 77 36.40 -9.89 -16.63
CA GLU A 77 37.81 -10.19 -16.91
C GLU A 77 38.00 -11.00 -18.20
N GLU A 78 37.25 -12.10 -18.35
CA GLU A 78 37.31 -12.99 -19.53
C GLU A 78 36.93 -12.27 -20.84
N THR A 79 36.07 -11.24 -20.78
CA THR A 79 35.63 -10.42 -21.92
C THR A 79 36.44 -9.13 -22.11
N SER A 80 37.57 -8.97 -21.41
CA SER A 80 38.44 -7.78 -21.49
C SER A 80 37.79 -6.46 -21.02
N ASN A 81 36.69 -6.52 -20.27
CA ASN A 81 36.03 -5.39 -19.62
C ASN A 81 36.70 -5.05 -18.26
N ILE A 82 38.00 -4.82 -18.28
CA ILE A 82 38.86 -4.70 -17.09
C ILE A 82 38.49 -3.45 -16.25
N GLU A 83 38.14 -2.34 -16.91
CA GLU A 83 37.78 -1.09 -16.22
C GLU A 83 36.50 -1.24 -15.39
N ALA A 84 35.47 -1.88 -15.97
CA ALA A 84 34.23 -2.22 -15.26
C ALA A 84 34.50 -3.13 -14.05
N ARG A 85 35.37 -4.13 -14.20
CA ARG A 85 35.78 -5.00 -13.10
C ARG A 85 36.52 -4.25 -12.00
N ASN A 86 37.43 -3.35 -12.37
CA ASN A 86 38.21 -2.58 -11.41
C ASN A 86 37.30 -1.68 -10.57
N ILE A 87 36.32 -1.00 -11.18
CA ILE A 87 35.27 -0.23 -10.47
C ILE A 87 34.55 -1.09 -9.42
N LEU A 88 34.24 -2.34 -9.74
CA LEU A 88 33.56 -3.29 -8.83
C LEU A 88 34.48 -3.90 -7.76
N THR A 89 35.79 -3.71 -7.83
CA THR A 89 36.75 -4.36 -6.91
C THR A 89 37.63 -3.39 -6.14
N SER A 90 37.70 -2.13 -6.55
CA SER A 90 38.50 -1.07 -5.91
C SER A 90 37.98 -0.62 -4.53
N SER A 91 36.79 -1.02 -4.11
CA SER A 91 36.18 -0.67 -2.81
C SER A 91 36.49 -1.67 -1.68
N LYS A 92 37.37 -2.66 -1.92
CA LYS A 92 37.83 -3.64 -0.91
C LYS A 92 39.22 -3.33 -0.34
N THR A 93 39.42 -2.15 0.24
CA THR A 93 40.49 -1.90 1.22
C THR A 93 40.10 -0.77 2.16
N SER A 94 39.27 -1.06 3.17
CA SER A 94 39.61 -0.82 4.57
C SER A 94 38.49 -1.36 5.48
N GLU A 95 38.91 -2.18 6.44
CA GLU A 95 38.29 -2.41 7.75
C GLU A 95 36.93 -3.11 7.82
N LYS A 96 37.04 -4.44 7.94
CA LYS A 96 36.11 -5.32 8.63
C LYS A 96 36.35 -5.25 10.16
N GLU A 97 35.25 -5.47 10.89
CA GLU A 97 35.20 -6.17 12.19
C GLU A 97 35.78 -5.45 13.41
N GLU A 98 34.90 -4.91 14.28
CA GLU A 98 34.78 -5.42 15.65
C GLU A 98 33.53 -4.87 16.39
N GLN A 99 32.83 -5.81 17.04
CA GLN A 99 31.94 -5.67 18.22
C GLN A 99 30.46 -5.32 18.01
N GLN A 100 29.72 -6.37 17.61
CA GLN A 100 28.46 -6.73 18.25
C GLN A 100 28.63 -6.81 19.78
N LEU A 101 28.13 -5.82 20.56
CA LEU A 101 27.51 -6.03 21.89
C LEU A 101 27.02 -4.70 22.53
N SER A 102 26.00 -4.01 22.00
CA SER A 102 25.31 -2.94 22.77
C SER A 102 23.95 -2.48 22.26
N SER A 103 23.27 -3.23 21.38
CA SER A 103 22.01 -2.78 20.77
C SER A 103 20.76 -3.17 21.56
N ILE A 104 20.67 -2.75 22.81
CA ILE A 104 19.39 -2.55 23.53
C ILE A 104 19.58 -1.26 24.32
N GLU A 105 19.25 -0.11 23.74
CA GLU A 105 18.85 1.16 24.44
C GLU A 105 18.94 2.46 23.59
N LEU A 106 19.23 2.43 22.28
CA LEU A 106 19.47 3.68 21.53
C LEU A 106 18.55 3.92 20.31
N LEU A 107 17.23 3.69 20.49
CA LEU A 107 16.22 3.98 19.45
C LEU A 107 15.25 5.12 19.80
N ASP A 108 15.60 5.94 20.78
CA ASP A 108 15.02 7.28 20.93
C ASP A 108 16.16 8.30 20.71
N THR A 109 15.90 9.38 19.98
CA THR A 109 16.76 10.58 19.85
C THR A 109 17.69 10.72 18.62
N VAL A 110 17.23 10.48 17.38
CA VAL A 110 17.73 11.33 16.26
C VAL A 110 16.57 11.83 15.41
N ALA A 111 16.20 13.05 15.78
CA ALA A 111 15.32 13.99 15.16
C ALA A 111 15.42 14.10 13.64
N LEU A 112 14.23 14.28 13.07
CA LEU A 112 13.92 15.15 11.95
C LEU A 112 14.91 16.32 11.81
N LYS A 113 15.55 16.41 10.64
CA LYS A 113 15.95 17.71 10.09
C LYS A 113 15.24 17.97 8.78
N ASN A 114 14.28 18.86 8.92
CA ASN A 114 13.56 19.64 7.93
C ASN A 114 14.33 19.93 6.64
N THR A 115 13.65 19.74 5.53
CA THR A 115 13.67 20.72 4.43
C THR A 115 12.20 21.05 4.14
N ILE A 116 11.70 22.08 4.82
CA ILE A 116 10.41 22.69 4.49
C ILE A 116 10.70 23.56 3.27
N SER A 117 10.20 23.13 2.11
CA SER A 117 10.04 24.03 0.97
C SER A 117 8.78 24.85 1.20
N GLU A 118 8.92 26.16 1.16
CA GLU A 118 7.83 27.13 1.24
C GLU A 118 6.89 26.97 0.02
N HIS A 119 5.59 27.16 0.26
CA HIS A 119 4.49 27.30 -0.71
C HIS A 119 3.93 26.06 -1.45
N ASP A 120 3.59 24.98 -0.73
CA ASP A 120 2.65 23.97 -1.26
C ASP A 120 1.22 24.19 -0.73
N ALA A 121 0.24 24.19 -1.64
CA ALA A 121 -1.18 24.17 -1.32
C ALA A 121 -1.53 22.99 -0.38
N PRO A 122 -2.58 23.09 0.48
CA PRO A 122 -2.95 22.00 1.36
C PRO A 122 -3.25 20.72 0.54
N TYR A 123 -2.60 19.62 0.91
CA TYR A 123 -2.67 18.34 0.18
C TYR A 123 -4.10 17.80 0.04
N VAL A 124 -4.96 18.09 1.02
CA VAL A 124 -6.40 17.84 0.97
C VAL A 124 -7.11 19.19 0.91
N LYS A 125 -8.04 19.35 -0.03
CA LYS A 125 -8.89 20.56 -0.09
C LYS A 125 -9.72 20.64 1.18
N ILE A 126 -9.90 21.86 1.68
CA ILE A 126 -10.78 22.17 2.81
C ILE A 126 -11.98 22.94 2.26
N HIS A 127 -13.12 22.86 2.94
CA HIS A 127 -14.30 23.60 2.55
C HIS A 127 -13.99 25.12 2.53
N PRO A 128 -14.33 25.87 1.46
CA PRO A 128 -14.00 27.29 1.37
C PRO A 128 -14.52 28.11 2.57
N ASP A 129 -15.71 27.77 3.05
CA ASP A 129 -16.32 28.40 4.23
C ASP A 129 -15.95 27.73 5.56
N CYS A 130 -15.12 26.67 5.58
CA CYS A 130 -14.82 25.86 6.77
C CYS A 130 -16.07 25.42 7.56
N LYS A 131 -17.17 25.07 6.88
CA LYS A 131 -18.44 24.67 7.51
C LYS A 131 -18.63 23.17 7.50
N PHE A 132 -19.36 22.68 8.51
CA PHE A 132 -19.87 21.31 8.52
C PHE A 132 -21.02 21.17 7.52
N ILE A 133 -20.85 20.28 6.54
CA ILE A 133 -21.88 19.94 5.53
C ILE A 133 -23.16 19.44 6.19
N GLU A 134 -23.02 18.82 7.37
CA GLU A 134 -24.11 18.38 8.25
C GLU A 134 -25.15 19.46 8.53
N ASN A 135 -24.72 20.71 8.68
CA ASN A 135 -25.62 21.82 9.02
C ASN A 135 -26.57 22.16 7.86
N ASP A 136 -26.12 22.01 6.61
CA ASP A 136 -26.96 22.21 5.44
C ASP A 136 -27.92 21.03 5.21
N LEU A 137 -27.51 19.83 5.61
CA LEU A 137 -28.29 18.60 5.42
C LEU A 137 -29.36 18.37 6.49
N ASN A 138 -29.12 18.80 7.74
CA ASN A 138 -30.11 18.74 8.81
C ASN A 138 -31.32 19.66 8.52
N ASN A 139 -31.12 20.73 7.74
CA ASN A 139 -32.20 21.63 7.28
C ASN A 139 -33.07 21.00 6.17
N LEU A 140 -32.62 19.94 5.50
CA LEU A 140 -33.30 19.30 4.36
C LEU A 140 -34.17 18.09 4.73
N GLN A 141 -34.46 17.86 6.02
CA GLN A 141 -35.26 16.72 6.51
C GLN A 141 -34.81 15.37 5.94
N SER A 142 -33.49 15.16 5.83
CA SER A 142 -32.96 13.84 5.44
C SER A 142 -33.30 12.83 6.54
N SER A 143 -34.10 11.80 6.22
CA SER A 143 -34.52 10.75 7.17
C SER A 143 -33.36 9.92 7.74
N HIS A 144 -32.19 10.02 7.11
CA HIS A 144 -30.95 9.39 7.52
C HIS A 144 -30.02 10.47 8.09
N GLY A 145 -29.73 10.39 9.39
CA GLY A 145 -28.83 11.33 10.07
C GLY A 145 -27.39 11.26 9.55
N VAL A 146 -26.50 12.06 10.12
CA VAL A 146 -25.07 12.12 9.74
C VAL A 146 -24.20 11.69 10.93
N TYR A 147 -23.09 10.99 10.68
CA TYR A 147 -22.13 10.69 11.74
C TYR A 147 -21.43 11.99 12.19
N PRO A 148 -21.31 12.25 13.51
CA PRO A 148 -20.75 13.50 14.02
C PRO A 148 -19.22 13.53 13.85
N MET A 149 -18.75 13.98 12.69
CA MET A 149 -17.33 14.03 12.33
C MET A 149 -16.72 15.39 12.67
N ARG A 150 -16.84 15.80 13.94
CA ARG A 150 -16.54 17.17 14.41
C ARG A 150 -15.36 17.27 15.38
N SER A 151 -14.92 16.14 15.93
CA SER A 151 -13.83 16.05 16.90
C SER A 151 -12.45 16.36 16.30
N ASN A 152 -11.51 16.82 17.14
CA ASN A 152 -10.09 16.88 16.85
C ASN A 152 -9.31 16.01 17.86
N PRO A 153 -8.75 14.85 17.47
CA PRO A 153 -8.70 14.29 16.10
C PRO A 153 -10.06 13.75 15.63
N LYS A 154 -10.20 13.50 14.32
CA LYS A 154 -11.38 12.82 13.74
C LYS A 154 -11.54 11.38 14.19
N GLY A 155 -10.44 10.76 14.60
CA GLY A 155 -10.38 9.36 14.98
C GLY A 155 -8.98 8.79 14.77
N HIS A 156 -8.88 7.47 14.75
CA HIS A 156 -7.63 6.77 14.51
C HIS A 156 -7.67 5.96 13.21
N ALA A 157 -6.55 5.93 12.50
CA ALA A 157 -6.36 5.12 11.31
C ALA A 157 -5.25 4.09 11.53
N LEU A 158 -5.54 2.81 11.35
CA LEU A 158 -4.55 1.74 11.31
C LEU A 158 -4.23 1.38 9.85
N ILE A 159 -2.97 1.50 9.45
CA ILE A 159 -2.50 1.13 8.12
C ILE A 159 -1.58 -0.09 8.24
N LEU A 160 -2.00 -1.22 7.69
CA LEU A 160 -1.25 -2.47 7.67
C LEU A 160 -0.78 -2.76 6.25
N ASN A 161 0.54 -2.86 6.07
CA ASN A 161 1.14 -3.46 4.89
C ASN A 161 1.60 -4.87 5.21
N ILE A 162 0.81 -5.85 4.80
CA ILE A 162 1.06 -7.26 5.03
C ILE A 162 1.71 -7.81 3.77
N ASN A 163 3.01 -7.60 3.68
CA ASN A 163 3.86 -8.22 2.67
C ASN A 163 4.73 -9.29 3.34
N ASN A 164 4.58 -10.55 2.93
CA ASN A 164 5.35 -11.67 3.50
C ASN A 164 6.23 -12.35 2.43
N ILE A 165 6.66 -11.58 1.43
CA ILE A 165 7.63 -12.03 0.44
C ILE A 165 9.02 -11.92 1.07
N LYS A 166 9.66 -13.07 1.35
CA LYS A 166 11.01 -13.16 1.94
C LYS A 166 12.10 -12.55 1.04
N ASP A 167 11.80 -12.32 -0.24
CA ASP A 167 12.62 -11.51 -1.15
C ASP A 167 12.23 -10.02 -1.06
N LYS A 168 13.01 -9.27 -0.27
CA LYS A 168 12.95 -7.80 -0.19
C LYS A 168 13.60 -7.14 -1.42
N ASP A 169 13.30 -7.61 -2.62
CA ASP A 169 13.62 -6.84 -3.82
C ASP A 169 12.60 -5.70 -3.91
N LYS A 170 13.01 -4.60 -3.28
CA LYS A 170 12.43 -3.26 -3.20
C LYS A 170 11.44 -2.99 -4.34
N ILE A 171 10.16 -3.23 -4.11
CA ILE A 171 9.14 -2.82 -5.06
C ILE A 171 8.92 -1.31 -4.82
N ILE A 172 9.44 -0.51 -5.74
CA ILE A 172 9.57 0.96 -5.65
C ILE A 172 8.22 1.68 -5.41
N GLY A 173 7.09 1.07 -5.79
CA GLY A 173 5.76 1.64 -5.54
C GLY A 173 5.16 1.44 -4.13
N PHE A 174 5.69 0.57 -3.24
CA PHE A 174 5.04 0.30 -1.93
C PHE A 174 5.26 1.38 -0.89
N ASP A 175 6.47 1.92 -0.88
CA ASP A 175 6.79 3.06 -0.03
C ASP A 175 5.89 4.24 -0.42
N ASN A 176 5.59 4.38 -1.72
CA ASN A 176 4.67 5.38 -2.25
C ASN A 176 3.23 5.16 -1.77
N ASP A 177 2.67 3.95 -1.86
CA ASP A 177 1.30 3.68 -1.39
C ASP A 177 1.15 3.92 0.11
N MET A 178 2.07 3.37 0.91
CA MET A 178 2.06 3.56 2.36
C MET A 178 2.20 5.05 2.71
N ALA A 179 3.08 5.79 2.04
CA ALA A 179 3.26 7.22 2.25
C ALA A 179 2.01 8.02 1.84
N ASN A 180 1.39 7.69 0.71
CA ASN A 180 0.19 8.36 0.21
C ASN A 180 -1.00 8.16 1.16
N VAL A 181 -1.25 6.93 1.60
CA VAL A 181 -2.34 6.64 2.55
C VAL A 181 -2.08 7.31 3.90
N LYS A 182 -0.84 7.26 4.41
CA LYS A 182 -0.46 7.99 5.65
C LYS A 182 -0.72 9.48 5.51
N LYS A 183 -0.25 10.09 4.43
CA LYS A 183 -0.38 11.53 4.16
C LYS A 183 -1.86 11.92 4.07
N LEU A 184 -2.64 11.15 3.32
CA LEU A 184 -4.08 11.36 3.16
C LEU A 184 -4.79 11.38 4.52
N PHE A 185 -4.69 10.30 5.31
CA PHE A 185 -5.45 10.21 6.55
C PHE A 185 -4.97 11.20 7.62
N LYS A 186 -3.67 11.55 7.64
CA LYS A 186 -3.18 12.68 8.45
C LYS A 186 -3.85 13.99 8.04
N CYS A 187 -3.89 14.31 6.74
CA CYS A 187 -4.53 15.53 6.24
C CYS A 187 -6.07 15.53 6.38
N LEU A 188 -6.70 14.36 6.48
CA LEU A 188 -8.11 14.21 6.84
C LEU A 188 -8.36 14.36 8.35
N GLY A 189 -7.33 14.54 9.18
CA GLY A 189 -7.45 14.79 10.62
C GLY A 189 -7.43 13.54 11.50
N PHE A 190 -6.91 12.40 11.02
CA PHE A 190 -6.77 11.17 11.80
C PHE A 190 -5.39 11.04 12.44
N ILE A 191 -5.35 10.40 13.61
CA ILE A 191 -4.10 9.89 14.18
C ILE A 191 -3.76 8.57 13.47
N VAL A 192 -2.63 8.57 12.75
CA VAL A 192 -2.23 7.44 11.91
C VAL A 192 -1.24 6.52 12.63
N HIS A 193 -1.63 5.25 12.75
CA HIS A 193 -0.81 4.13 13.22
C HIS A 193 -0.47 3.25 12.02
N SER A 194 0.82 3.01 11.74
CA SER A 194 1.21 2.19 10.59
C SER A 194 2.15 1.06 10.97
N LYS A 195 1.97 -0.12 10.36
CA LYS A 195 2.88 -1.26 10.48
C LYS A 195 3.06 -1.96 9.14
N ALA A 196 4.26 -2.48 8.91
CA ALA A 196 4.65 -3.23 7.72
C ALA A 196 5.36 -4.53 8.12
N ASP A 197 5.45 -5.49 7.20
CA ASP A 197 6.21 -6.74 7.35
C ASP A 197 5.86 -7.55 8.62
N LEU A 198 4.58 -7.58 9.01
CA LEU A 198 4.13 -8.27 10.21
C LEU A 198 3.94 -9.77 9.98
N ILE A 199 4.38 -10.60 10.95
CA ILE A 199 4.00 -12.01 11.02
C ILE A 199 2.62 -12.19 11.70
N GLU A 200 1.95 -13.33 11.50
CA GLU A 200 0.56 -13.56 11.96
C GLU A 200 0.35 -13.24 13.45
N LYS A 201 1.26 -13.71 14.33
CA LYS A 201 1.18 -13.46 15.77
C LYS A 201 1.24 -11.96 16.10
N GLU A 202 1.98 -11.19 15.32
CA GLU A 202 2.11 -9.74 15.50
C GLU A 202 0.87 -9.01 15.01
N ILE A 203 0.22 -9.46 13.93
CA ILE A 203 -1.00 -8.82 13.40
C ILE A 203 -2.09 -8.79 14.47
N LYS A 204 -2.35 -9.92 15.14
CA LYS A 204 -3.36 -9.99 16.21
C LYS A 204 -2.98 -9.09 17.39
N TYR A 205 -1.70 -9.04 17.75
CA TYR A 205 -1.21 -8.14 18.80
C TYR A 205 -1.40 -6.66 18.44
N VAL A 206 -1.03 -6.27 17.21
CA VAL A 206 -1.17 -4.91 16.69
C VAL A 206 -2.63 -4.48 16.66
N ILE A 207 -3.53 -5.33 16.14
CA ILE A 207 -4.97 -5.05 16.14
C ILE A 207 -5.48 -4.87 17.57
N ASN A 208 -5.13 -5.78 18.49
CA ASN A 208 -5.58 -5.66 19.88
C ASN A 208 -5.12 -4.35 20.53
N LYS A 209 -3.83 -4.01 20.38
CA LYS A 209 -3.26 -2.78 20.91
C LYS A 209 -3.91 -1.54 20.31
N PHE A 210 -4.11 -1.50 19.00
CA PHE A 210 -4.80 -0.40 18.32
C PHE A 210 -6.24 -0.23 18.83
N MET A 211 -6.94 -1.34 19.02
CA MET A 211 -8.31 -1.34 19.55
C MET A 211 -8.37 -0.91 21.02
N ASP A 212 -7.32 -1.17 21.82
CA ASP A 212 -7.21 -0.66 23.18
C ASP A 212 -7.03 0.87 23.17
N ILE A 213 -6.17 1.40 22.30
CA ILE A 213 -5.97 2.84 22.09
C ILE A 213 -7.29 3.53 21.71
N CYS A 214 -7.99 3.00 20.70
CA CYS A 214 -9.25 3.58 20.25
C CYS A 214 -10.31 3.62 21.37
N ARG A 215 -10.30 2.64 22.28
CA ARG A 215 -11.20 2.61 23.44
C ARG A 215 -10.78 3.59 24.52
N SER A 216 -9.49 3.63 24.87
CA SER A 216 -9.00 4.54 25.91
C SER A 216 -9.17 6.01 25.53
N GLU A 217 -8.99 6.33 24.25
CA GLU A 217 -9.11 7.69 23.72
C GLU A 217 -10.52 8.04 23.23
N LYS A 218 -11.48 7.11 23.36
CA LYS A 218 -12.88 7.30 22.92
C LYS A 218 -13.00 7.76 21.47
N ALA A 219 -12.37 7.03 20.57
CA ALA A 219 -12.31 7.35 19.15
C ALA A 219 -13.69 7.65 18.54
N ASN A 220 -13.81 8.80 17.88
CA ASN A 220 -15.03 9.20 17.17
C ASN A 220 -15.22 8.45 15.85
N SER A 221 -14.13 8.00 15.22
CA SER A 221 -14.17 7.13 14.05
C SER A 221 -12.91 6.26 13.98
N ILE A 222 -13.01 5.16 13.26
CA ILE A 222 -11.92 4.20 13.09
C ILE A 222 -11.74 3.93 11.60
N VAL A 223 -10.51 4.05 11.13
CA VAL A 223 -10.12 3.64 9.77
C VAL A 223 -9.15 2.48 9.89
N VAL A 224 -9.32 1.48 9.03
CA VAL A 224 -8.38 0.36 8.90
C VAL A 224 -8.08 0.19 7.41
N PHE A 225 -6.84 0.41 7.02
CA PHE A 225 -6.36 0.25 5.65
C PHE A 225 -5.43 -0.96 5.60
N ILE A 226 -5.78 -1.95 4.77
CA ILE A 226 -5.04 -3.21 4.64
C ILE A 226 -4.52 -3.31 3.22
N MET A 227 -3.20 -3.43 3.07
CA MET A 227 -2.51 -3.72 1.82
C MET A 227 -1.94 -5.15 1.93
N CYS A 228 -2.39 -6.07 1.09
CA CYS A 228 -1.94 -7.47 1.10
C CYS A 228 -1.64 -7.98 -0.31
N HIS A 229 -0.56 -8.74 -0.47
CA HIS A 229 -0.35 -9.56 -1.67
C HIS A 229 -0.97 -10.94 -1.51
N GLY A 230 -1.93 -11.25 -2.38
CA GLY A 230 -2.37 -12.63 -2.59
C GLY A 230 -1.49 -13.30 -3.65
N VAL A 231 -0.95 -14.48 -3.35
CA VAL A 231 -0.42 -15.43 -4.31
C VAL A 231 -1.61 -16.10 -5.02
N THR A 232 -1.50 -16.18 -6.33
CA THR A 232 -2.55 -16.64 -7.25
C THR A 232 -2.84 -18.15 -7.09
N GLY A 233 -4.09 -18.52 -6.79
CA GLY A 233 -4.57 -19.90 -6.95
C GLY A 233 -5.74 -20.28 -6.03
N LYS A 234 -6.88 -20.65 -6.64
CA LYS A 234 -8.16 -21.19 -6.08
C LYS A 234 -8.49 -20.75 -4.65
N ASP A 235 -9.45 -19.83 -4.57
CA ASP A 235 -10.11 -19.31 -3.36
C ASP A 235 -9.18 -18.69 -2.31
N SER A 236 -9.06 -17.35 -2.39
CA SER A 236 -8.52 -16.42 -1.39
C SER A 236 -7.03 -16.53 -1.01
N THR A 237 -6.32 -15.40 -1.17
CA THR A 237 -5.16 -14.97 -0.36
C THR A 237 -4.16 -16.06 0.07
N LYS A 238 -3.37 -16.60 -0.85
CA LYS A 238 -2.18 -17.38 -0.46
C LYS A 238 -1.03 -16.45 -0.13
N SER A 239 -0.33 -16.68 0.97
CA SER A 239 1.02 -16.14 1.21
C SER A 239 1.80 -17.14 2.06
N SER A 240 3.00 -17.47 1.59
CA SER A 240 4.08 -18.27 2.21
C SER A 240 4.03 -19.82 2.15
N GLU A 241 5.24 -20.40 2.05
CA GLU A 241 5.59 -21.81 2.30
C GLU A 241 5.40 -22.24 3.76
N ASP A 242 5.12 -21.30 4.67
CA ASP A 242 4.76 -21.58 6.08
C ASP A 242 3.23 -21.67 6.29
N GLY A 243 2.42 -21.51 5.23
CA GLY A 243 1.03 -21.96 5.19
C GLY A 243 -0.03 -21.07 5.87
N ILE A 244 0.13 -19.75 5.93
CA ILE A 244 -0.87 -18.88 6.59
C ILE A 244 -1.60 -17.98 5.59
N ILE A 245 -2.90 -18.25 5.45
CA ILE A 245 -3.87 -17.48 4.66
C ILE A 245 -4.40 -16.34 5.54
N ILE A 246 -3.92 -15.12 5.35
CA ILE A 246 -4.53 -13.95 6.01
C ILE A 246 -5.74 -13.52 5.17
N ASN A 247 -6.90 -13.99 5.61
CA ASN A 247 -8.18 -13.65 5.01
C ASN A 247 -8.62 -12.25 5.48
N ALA A 248 -8.93 -11.36 4.55
CA ALA A 248 -9.41 -10.00 4.81
C ALA A 248 -10.68 -9.98 5.70
N ASP A 249 -11.59 -10.93 5.51
CA ASP A 249 -12.78 -11.08 6.35
C ASP A 249 -12.42 -11.50 7.78
N TRP A 250 -11.41 -12.36 7.96
CA TRP A 250 -10.91 -12.69 9.30
C TRP A 250 -10.36 -11.46 10.01
N LEU A 251 -9.63 -10.59 9.29
CA LEU A 251 -9.12 -9.32 9.82
C LEU A 251 -10.27 -8.42 10.27
N ILE A 252 -11.28 -8.22 9.43
CA ILE A 252 -12.47 -7.43 9.76
C ILE A 252 -13.17 -7.99 11.02
N GLU A 253 -13.37 -9.30 11.10
CA GLU A 253 -14.01 -9.95 12.24
C GLU A 253 -13.26 -9.70 13.57
N GLN A 254 -11.94 -9.50 13.56
CA GLN A 254 -11.20 -9.14 14.78
C GLN A 254 -11.66 -7.80 15.40
N PHE A 255 -12.25 -6.92 14.60
CA PHE A 255 -12.80 -5.64 15.05
C PHE A 255 -14.26 -5.75 15.50
N MET A 256 -15.03 -6.71 14.94
CA MET A 256 -16.47 -6.84 15.19
C MET A 256 -16.79 -7.33 16.61
N HIS A 257 -15.87 -8.07 17.23
CA HIS A 257 -16.06 -8.63 18.57
C HIS A 257 -15.94 -7.59 19.71
N LYS A 258 -15.61 -6.33 19.40
CA LYS A 258 -15.34 -5.30 20.42
C LYS A 258 -16.26 -4.09 20.21
N LYS A 259 -17.11 -3.81 21.19
CA LYS A 259 -17.99 -2.64 21.16
C LYS A 259 -17.19 -1.35 21.36
N PHE A 260 -17.43 -0.39 20.48
CA PHE A 260 -17.07 1.02 20.67
C PHE A 260 -18.28 1.81 21.18
N SER A 261 -18.10 3.10 21.43
CA SER A 261 -19.22 4.02 21.65
C SER A 261 -20.25 3.93 20.52
N GLU A 262 -21.51 4.17 20.84
CA GLU A 262 -22.57 4.26 19.84
C GLU A 262 -22.21 5.30 18.77
N ASN A 263 -22.42 4.97 17.49
CA ASN A 263 -22.15 5.83 16.35
C ASN A 263 -20.67 6.09 16.03
N THR A 264 -19.76 5.18 16.37
CA THR A 264 -18.36 5.23 15.92
C THR A 264 -18.24 4.49 14.57
N PRO A 265 -18.24 5.19 13.42
CA PRO A 265 -18.09 4.55 12.12
C PRO A 265 -16.71 3.90 11.98
N MET A 266 -16.71 2.68 11.43
CA MET A 266 -15.52 1.91 11.14
C MET A 266 -15.39 1.69 9.64
N LEU A 267 -14.34 2.27 9.05
CA LEU A 267 -14.10 2.25 7.60
C LEU A 267 -12.93 1.31 7.29
N PHE A 268 -13.20 0.23 6.57
CA PHE A 268 -12.19 -0.68 6.06
C PHE A 268 -11.91 -0.41 4.58
N PHE A 269 -10.63 -0.28 4.23
CA PHE A 269 -10.16 -0.20 2.86
C PHE A 269 -9.15 -1.32 2.63
N ILE A 270 -9.41 -2.18 1.66
CA ILE A 270 -8.72 -3.45 1.50
C ILE A 270 -8.18 -3.53 0.08
N ASP A 271 -6.88 -3.27 -0.05
CA ASP A 271 -6.13 -3.46 -1.28
C ASP A 271 -5.49 -4.86 -1.28
N ALA A 272 -6.23 -5.82 -1.83
CA ALA A 272 -5.80 -7.21 -1.92
C ALA A 272 -6.41 -7.89 -3.16
N CYS A 273 -5.68 -8.86 -3.73
CA CYS A 273 -6.22 -9.75 -4.75
C CYS A 273 -7.28 -10.67 -4.14
N ARG A 274 -8.47 -10.73 -4.74
CA ARG A 274 -9.59 -11.57 -4.29
C ARG A 274 -9.79 -12.82 -5.15
N GLY A 275 -8.90 -13.04 -6.11
CA GLY A 275 -8.78 -14.27 -6.88
C GLY A 275 -7.85 -14.10 -8.08
N PRO A 276 -7.73 -15.16 -8.91
CA PRO A 276 -6.76 -15.18 -9.99
C PRO A 276 -7.24 -14.49 -11.28
N ASN A 277 -8.51 -14.10 -11.35
CA ASN A 277 -9.06 -13.57 -12.58
C ASN A 277 -8.50 -12.16 -12.82
N ARG A 278 -8.17 -11.89 -14.08
CA ARG A 278 -7.82 -10.56 -14.54
C ARG A 278 -9.09 -9.94 -15.11
N ASP A 279 -9.42 -8.73 -14.70
CA ASP A 279 -10.53 -7.99 -15.28
C ASP A 279 -10.06 -7.40 -16.61
N PHE A 280 -10.73 -7.77 -17.70
CA PHE A 280 -10.42 -7.35 -19.07
C PHE A 280 -11.54 -6.46 -19.65
N GLY A 281 -12.48 -6.01 -18.80
CA GLY A 281 -13.71 -5.38 -19.24
C GLY A 281 -14.63 -6.34 -20.00
N TRP A 282 -15.83 -5.86 -20.35
CA TRP A 282 -16.82 -6.67 -21.06
C TRP A 282 -16.61 -6.62 -22.58
N LYS A 283 -16.32 -7.77 -23.21
CA LYS A 283 -16.60 -7.99 -24.64
C LYS A 283 -17.97 -8.63 -24.75
N TYR A 284 -18.86 -8.05 -25.56
CA TYR A 284 -20.15 -8.66 -25.90
C TYR A 284 -19.90 -10.05 -26.50
N CYS A 285 -20.23 -11.09 -25.73
CA CYS A 285 -20.28 -12.47 -26.18
C CYS A 285 -21.67 -13.00 -25.87
N ASP A 286 -22.31 -13.56 -26.89
CA ASP A 286 -23.58 -14.25 -26.81
C ASP A 286 -23.50 -15.47 -25.86
N GLY A 287 -24.60 -15.69 -25.14
CA GLY A 287 -24.66 -16.52 -23.94
C GLY A 287 -24.03 -17.92 -24.05
N LYS A 288 -23.37 -18.33 -22.97
CA LYS A 288 -23.83 -19.41 -22.07
C LYS A 288 -22.80 -19.67 -20.95
N ASN A 289 -23.35 -20.07 -19.81
CA ASN A 289 -22.71 -20.66 -18.61
C ASN A 289 -22.22 -19.69 -17.52
N ASN A 290 -23.17 -19.21 -16.70
CA ASN A 290 -22.91 -18.85 -15.31
C ASN A 290 -23.43 -19.98 -14.40
N TYR A 291 -22.53 -20.70 -13.75
CA TYR A 291 -22.88 -21.53 -12.60
C TYR A 291 -22.50 -20.77 -11.32
N LEU A 292 -23.49 -20.48 -10.48
CA LEU A 292 -23.30 -20.00 -9.13
C LEU A 292 -22.84 -21.17 -8.24
N GLN A 293 -21.82 -20.95 -7.41
CA GLN A 293 -21.46 -21.89 -6.35
C GLN A 293 -22.55 -21.91 -5.27
N ASN A 294 -23.06 -23.10 -4.96
CA ASN A 294 -24.02 -23.31 -3.88
C ASN A 294 -23.34 -23.10 -2.52
N TYR A 295 -23.88 -22.19 -1.71
CA TYR A 295 -23.60 -22.12 -0.27
C TYR A 295 -24.46 -23.17 0.45
N ASP A 296 -23.81 -24.17 1.06
CA ASP A 296 -24.47 -25.09 1.98
C ASP A 296 -24.97 -24.30 3.20
N SER A 297 -26.29 -24.31 3.38
CA SER A 297 -27.00 -23.60 4.43
C SER A 297 -27.44 -24.60 5.48
N ASN A 298 -26.69 -24.69 6.58
CA ASN A 298 -27.15 -25.31 7.82
C ASN A 298 -26.69 -24.48 9.01
N MET A 299 -27.52 -23.53 9.45
CA MET A 299 -27.35 -22.88 10.75
C MET A 299 -28.71 -22.76 11.42
N TYR A 300 -28.88 -23.49 12.52
CA TYR A 300 -30.06 -23.42 13.38
C TYR A 300 -30.01 -22.14 14.25
N PRO A 301 -31.14 -21.46 14.48
CA PRO A 301 -31.17 -20.29 15.35
C PRO A 301 -31.16 -20.72 16.82
N ILE A 302 -30.08 -20.44 17.55
CA ILE A 302 -30.08 -20.49 19.01
C ILE A 302 -30.62 -19.15 19.52
N GLY A 303 -31.72 -19.24 20.25
CA GLY A 303 -32.41 -18.12 20.88
C GLY A 303 -31.59 -17.50 22.01
N THR A 304 -31.03 -16.34 21.71
CA THR A 304 -30.70 -15.29 22.67
C THR A 304 -30.79 -13.98 21.89
N ILE A 305 -31.20 -12.89 22.51
CA ILE A 305 -31.25 -11.58 21.84
C ILE A 305 -29.82 -11.24 21.39
N LEU A 306 -29.55 -11.43 20.10
CA LEU A 306 -28.26 -11.17 19.48
C LEU A 306 -28.25 -9.72 19.03
N ASP A 307 -27.40 -8.90 19.64
CA ASP A 307 -27.03 -7.62 19.04
C ASP A 307 -26.54 -7.87 17.60
N GLN A 308 -26.91 -6.98 16.68
CA GLN A 308 -26.46 -7.09 15.29
C GLN A 308 -24.93 -7.08 15.24
N ARG A 309 -24.35 -8.10 14.59
CA ARG A 309 -22.91 -8.34 14.52
C ARG A 309 -22.13 -7.17 13.88
N TYR A 310 -22.76 -6.49 12.92
CA TYR A 310 -22.18 -5.35 12.21
C TYR A 310 -23.04 -4.10 12.45
N GLN A 311 -22.43 -3.06 13.02
CA GLN A 311 -23.04 -1.75 13.21
C GLN A 311 -22.02 -0.69 12.81
N ASP A 312 -22.44 0.27 11.98
CA ASP A 312 -21.59 1.37 11.53
C ASP A 312 -20.31 0.95 10.79
N VAL A 313 -20.36 -0.16 10.04
CA VAL A 313 -19.21 -0.69 9.29
C VAL A 313 -19.33 -0.42 7.79
N PHE A 314 -18.31 0.20 7.22
CA PHE A 314 -18.10 0.35 5.79
C PHE A 314 -16.89 -0.46 5.36
N ILE A 315 -16.98 -1.14 4.21
CA ILE A 315 -15.88 -1.93 3.66
C ILE A 315 -15.75 -1.64 2.18
N ALA A 316 -14.56 -1.26 1.74
CA ALA A 316 -14.18 -1.15 0.34
C ALA A 316 -13.04 -2.12 0.01
N TYR A 317 -13.18 -2.84 -1.10
CA TYR A 317 -12.15 -3.67 -1.69
C TYR A 317 -11.68 -3.05 -3.00
N ALA A 318 -10.38 -3.12 -3.26
CA ALA A 318 -9.79 -2.66 -4.51
C ALA A 318 -10.31 -3.39 -5.76
N THR A 319 -10.87 -4.60 -5.59
CA THR A 319 -11.35 -5.45 -6.69
C THR A 319 -12.65 -6.17 -6.34
N LEU A 320 -13.39 -6.56 -7.39
CA LEU A 320 -14.48 -7.54 -7.32
C LEU A 320 -13.98 -8.91 -6.80
N PRO A 321 -14.86 -9.75 -6.22
CA PRO A 321 -14.49 -11.09 -5.79
C PRO A 321 -13.95 -11.89 -6.98
N GLY A 322 -12.92 -12.70 -6.77
CA GLY A 322 -12.28 -13.48 -7.84
C GLY A 322 -11.24 -12.73 -8.67
N HIS A 323 -11.09 -11.41 -8.54
CA HIS A 323 -10.23 -10.58 -9.40
C HIS A 323 -8.91 -10.15 -8.75
N THR A 324 -7.94 -9.75 -9.57
CA THR A 324 -6.58 -9.32 -9.19
C THR A 324 -6.46 -7.80 -9.17
N ALA A 325 -5.91 -7.21 -8.11
CA ALA A 325 -5.66 -5.77 -8.05
C ALA A 325 -4.49 -5.38 -8.97
N ILE A 326 -4.63 -4.29 -9.72
CA ILE A 326 -3.61 -3.80 -10.64
C ILE A 326 -2.70 -2.82 -9.91
N ARG A 327 -1.40 -3.03 -10.09
CA ARG A 327 -0.35 -2.22 -9.48
C ARG A 327 0.61 -1.74 -10.56
N ASP A 328 0.88 -0.45 -10.56
CA ASP A 328 1.98 0.12 -11.31
C ASP A 328 3.31 -0.13 -10.56
N PRO A 329 4.38 -0.63 -11.23
CA PRO A 329 5.66 -0.90 -10.60
C PRO A 329 6.34 0.32 -9.95
N ILE A 330 6.02 1.53 -10.43
CA ILE A 330 6.61 2.80 -10.02
C ILE A 330 5.62 3.57 -9.12
N ASP A 331 4.37 3.70 -9.57
CA ASP A 331 3.39 4.57 -8.94
C ASP A 331 2.53 3.88 -7.88
N GLY A 332 2.60 2.55 -7.76
CA GLY A 332 1.89 1.78 -6.74
C GLY A 332 0.50 1.30 -7.18
N SER A 333 -0.38 1.00 -6.22
CA SER A 333 -1.70 0.43 -6.49
C SER A 333 -2.63 1.42 -7.18
N TRP A 334 -3.27 1.01 -8.28
CA TRP A 334 -4.24 1.86 -8.99
C TRP A 334 -5.37 2.32 -8.06
N PHE A 335 -5.87 1.40 -7.22
CA PHE A 335 -6.89 1.72 -6.23
C PHE A 335 -6.41 2.78 -5.24
N ILE A 336 -5.21 2.63 -4.69
CA ILE A 336 -4.66 3.58 -3.71
C ILE A 336 -4.42 4.95 -4.34
N GLN A 337 -3.81 4.98 -5.53
CA GLN A 337 -3.57 6.21 -6.27
C GLN A 337 -4.88 6.98 -6.51
N LYS A 338 -5.91 6.31 -7.04
CA LYS A 338 -7.20 6.96 -7.34
C LYS A 338 -8.00 7.30 -6.10
N LEU A 339 -7.93 6.48 -5.06
CA LEU A 339 -8.53 6.78 -3.76
C LEU A 339 -7.92 8.05 -3.15
N CYS A 340 -6.59 8.13 -3.06
CA CYS A 340 -5.90 9.31 -2.55
C CYS A 340 -6.22 10.56 -3.37
N GLN A 341 -6.17 10.46 -4.71
CA GLN A 341 -6.51 11.58 -5.59
C GLN A 341 -7.93 12.10 -5.32
N VAL A 342 -8.93 11.22 -5.39
CA VAL A 342 -10.34 11.61 -5.24
C VAL A 342 -10.62 12.18 -3.86
N PHE A 343 -10.08 11.57 -2.80
CA PHE A 343 -10.33 12.02 -1.43
C PHE A 343 -9.66 13.37 -1.18
N CYS A 344 -8.43 13.59 -1.65
CA CYS A 344 -7.76 14.89 -1.56
C CYS A 344 -8.56 16.00 -2.23
N GLU A 345 -9.21 15.71 -3.35
CA GLU A 345 -9.93 16.70 -4.14
C GLU A 345 -11.38 16.94 -3.68
N ASN A 346 -12.03 15.96 -3.04
CA ASN A 346 -13.49 15.96 -2.86
C ASN A 346 -13.97 15.68 -1.42
N ALA A 347 -13.12 15.19 -0.52
CA ALA A 347 -13.56 14.78 0.83
C ALA A 347 -14.10 15.93 1.71
N TYR A 348 -13.87 17.18 1.29
CA TYR A 348 -14.31 18.38 1.98
C TYR A 348 -15.80 18.69 1.85
N ASN A 349 -16.48 18.14 0.85
CA ASN A 349 -17.90 18.39 0.59
C ASN A 349 -18.69 17.14 0.13
N THR A 350 -18.00 16.02 -0.09
CA THR A 350 -18.59 14.84 -0.72
C THR A 350 -18.74 13.69 0.26
N GLU A 351 -19.91 13.06 0.25
CA GLU A 351 -20.23 11.89 1.08
C GLU A 351 -19.38 10.67 0.69
N LEU A 352 -19.01 9.82 1.66
CA LEU A 352 -18.22 8.62 1.46
C LEU A 352 -18.71 7.73 0.30
N ALA A 353 -20.02 7.48 0.20
CA ALA A 353 -20.59 6.68 -0.89
C ALA A 353 -20.28 7.28 -2.26
N ARG A 354 -20.40 8.61 -2.38
CA ARG A 354 -20.11 9.34 -3.63
C ARG A 354 -18.62 9.42 -3.91
N LEU A 355 -17.78 9.56 -2.88
CA LEU A 355 -16.33 9.45 -3.02
C LEU A 355 -15.95 8.11 -3.65
N MET A 356 -16.52 6.99 -3.19
CA MET A 356 -16.23 5.68 -3.78
C MET A 356 -16.69 5.56 -5.24
N CYS A 357 -17.86 6.10 -5.59
CA CYS A 357 -18.26 6.16 -7.01
C CYS A 357 -17.26 6.95 -7.86
N LEU A 358 -16.72 8.07 -7.35
CA LEU A 358 -15.72 8.85 -8.06
C LEU A 358 -14.39 8.08 -8.19
N VAL A 359 -13.99 7.33 -7.16
CA VAL A 359 -12.82 6.43 -7.23
C VAL A 359 -13.00 5.41 -8.34
N ASP A 360 -14.16 4.74 -8.40
CA ASP A 360 -14.45 3.72 -9.40
C ASP A 360 -14.47 4.30 -10.83
N ILE A 361 -15.08 5.48 -11.03
CA ILE A 361 -15.01 6.23 -12.29
C ILE A 361 -13.55 6.51 -12.69
N LYS A 362 -12.70 6.91 -11.73
CA LYS A 362 -11.27 7.16 -11.98
C LYS A 362 -10.45 5.90 -12.23
N LEU A 363 -10.92 4.73 -11.79
CA LEU A 363 -10.31 3.46 -12.11
C LEU A 363 -10.69 3.00 -13.52
N ASP A 364 -11.93 3.23 -13.95
CA ASP A 364 -12.40 2.92 -15.31
C ASP A 364 -11.65 3.73 -16.39
N GLU A 365 -11.17 4.93 -16.05
CA GLU A 365 -10.28 5.73 -16.90
C GLU A 365 -8.90 5.09 -17.12
N LEU A 366 -8.50 4.09 -16.32
CA LEU A 366 -7.22 3.41 -16.45
C LEU A 366 -7.34 2.15 -17.31
N SER A 367 -6.43 2.02 -18.27
CA SER A 367 -6.29 0.80 -19.08
C SER A 367 -4.84 0.34 -19.08
N SER A 368 -4.59 -0.93 -18.77
CA SER A 368 -3.22 -1.45 -18.80
C SER A 368 -2.77 -1.62 -20.26
N ILE A 369 -1.48 -1.79 -20.50
CA ILE A 369 -0.94 -2.15 -21.83
C ILE A 369 -1.64 -3.39 -22.43
N ASP A 370 -2.10 -4.31 -21.58
CA ASP A 370 -2.84 -5.52 -21.99
C ASP A 370 -4.38 -5.35 -22.01
N HIS A 371 -4.89 -4.12 -22.04
CA HIS A 371 -6.33 -3.80 -21.95
C HIS A 371 -7.05 -4.33 -20.70
N ARG A 372 -6.36 -4.44 -19.57
CA ARG A 372 -6.97 -4.74 -18.27
C ARG A 372 -7.62 -3.50 -17.68
N SER A 373 -8.74 -3.71 -17.00
CA SER A 373 -9.50 -2.72 -16.22
C SER A 373 -9.51 -3.14 -14.75
N GLN A 374 -9.99 -2.27 -13.86
CA GLN A 374 -10.17 -2.60 -12.45
C GLN A 374 -11.44 -1.94 -11.92
N THR A 375 -12.30 -2.73 -11.30
CA THR A 375 -13.54 -2.26 -10.66
C THR A 375 -13.43 -2.42 -9.15
N ALA A 376 -13.69 -1.36 -8.38
CA ALA A 376 -13.73 -1.42 -6.92
C ALA A 376 -15.09 -1.92 -6.43
N GLU A 377 -15.12 -2.60 -5.28
CA GLU A 377 -16.36 -3.01 -4.62
C GLU A 377 -16.46 -2.35 -3.25
N TRP A 378 -17.64 -1.90 -2.82
CA TRP A 378 -17.85 -1.48 -1.45
C TRP A 378 -19.23 -1.87 -0.93
N SER A 379 -19.33 -2.00 0.40
CA SER A 379 -20.57 -2.36 1.08
C SER A 379 -20.74 -1.61 2.40
N PHE A 380 -22.01 -1.39 2.76
CA PHE A 380 -22.43 -0.77 4.01
C PHE A 380 -23.08 -1.85 4.89
N ARG A 381 -22.49 -2.15 6.05
CA ARG A 381 -22.98 -3.18 6.99
C ARG A 381 -23.42 -2.53 8.30
N GLY A 382 -24.73 -2.35 8.45
CA GLY A 382 -25.30 -1.63 9.59
C GLY A 382 -24.92 -0.14 9.63
N PHE A 383 -24.39 0.40 8.54
CA PHE A 383 -24.01 1.80 8.37
C PHE A 383 -25.23 2.62 7.94
N ARG A 384 -25.84 3.34 8.88
CA ARG A 384 -27.19 3.92 8.71
C ARG A 384 -27.21 5.44 8.54
N LYS A 385 -26.06 6.07 8.71
CA LYS A 385 -25.91 7.53 8.63
C LYS A 385 -24.99 7.88 7.47
N ARG A 386 -25.15 9.10 6.98
CA ARG A 386 -24.25 9.67 5.98
C ARG A 386 -22.91 9.96 6.65
N PHE A 387 -21.83 9.85 5.89
CA PHE A 387 -20.48 10.09 6.40
C PHE A 387 -19.75 11.10 5.53
N PHE A 388 -19.20 12.12 6.18
CA PHE A 388 -18.36 13.15 5.59
C PHE A 388 -17.09 13.29 6.40
N PHE A 389 -15.94 13.46 5.74
CA PHE A 389 -14.66 13.56 6.44
C PHE A 389 -14.47 14.92 7.12
N ASN A 390 -15.09 15.99 6.60
CA ASN A 390 -14.98 17.36 7.10
C ASN A 390 -13.51 17.78 7.44
N PRO A 391 -12.55 17.59 6.51
CA PRO A 391 -11.16 17.96 6.73
C PRO A 391 -11.03 19.44 7.12
N GLY A 392 -10.23 19.71 8.15
CA GLY A 392 -9.92 21.08 8.59
C GLY A 392 -11.01 21.79 9.39
N VAL A 393 -12.17 21.17 9.65
CA VAL A 393 -13.27 21.79 10.41
C VAL A 393 -13.48 21.05 11.72
N TYR A 394 -13.45 21.74 12.87
CA TYR A 394 -13.53 21.13 14.21
C TYR A 394 -14.44 21.93 15.13
N GLU A 395 -15.17 21.27 16.04
CA GLU A 395 -16.07 21.95 16.99
C GLU A 395 -15.32 22.79 18.04
N ASP A 396 -14.10 22.40 18.40
CA ASP A 396 -13.30 23.07 19.43
C ASP A 396 -12.49 24.27 18.90
N ASN A 397 -12.74 24.74 17.67
CA ASN A 397 -11.99 25.83 17.02
C ASN A 397 -12.89 27.08 16.85
N PRO A 398 -13.00 27.96 17.86
CA PRO A 398 -13.92 29.09 17.83
C PRO A 398 -13.44 30.31 17.02
N ASP A 399 -12.22 30.29 16.46
CA ASP A 399 -11.66 31.44 15.73
C ASP A 399 -11.41 31.13 14.23
N ASP A 400 -12.22 31.75 13.36
CA ASP A 400 -12.15 31.69 11.89
C ASP A 400 -10.84 32.25 11.28
N ASN A 401 -9.82 32.59 12.07
CA ASN A 401 -8.60 33.27 11.61
C ASN A 401 -7.28 32.57 11.91
N ILE A 402 -7.27 31.30 12.31
CA ILE A 402 -6.02 30.55 12.47
C ILE A 402 -5.86 29.51 11.35
N LEU A 403 -5.21 29.95 10.27
CA LEU A 403 -4.56 29.06 9.31
C LEU A 403 -3.41 28.32 10.00
N MET A 404 -3.48 26.99 9.97
CA MET A 404 -2.45 26.03 10.37
C MET A 404 -1.92 26.18 11.80
N THR A 405 -2.52 25.47 12.76
CA THR A 405 -1.79 25.05 13.96
C THR A 405 -1.15 23.69 13.70
N SER A 406 0.18 23.71 13.70
CA SER A 406 1.05 22.55 13.83
C SER A 406 0.58 21.65 14.98
N SER A 407 0.40 20.37 14.66
CA SER A 407 0.48 19.21 15.55
C SER A 407 1.17 19.54 16.88
N THR A 408 0.42 19.55 17.99
CA THR A 408 0.97 19.49 19.34
C THR A 408 1.14 18.02 19.76
N ASN A 409 1.86 17.23 18.96
CA ASN A 409 2.25 15.86 19.35
C ASN A 409 3.66 15.87 19.97
N PRO A 410 3.86 15.21 21.14
CA PRO A 410 5.17 15.05 21.77
C PRO A 410 6.19 14.20 20.99
N THR A 411 5.82 13.68 19.82
CA THR A 411 6.68 12.80 19.01
C THR A 411 7.23 13.45 17.74
N ASP A 412 7.02 14.74 17.54
CA ASP A 412 7.64 15.52 16.46
C ASP A 412 8.92 16.24 16.95
N VAL A 413 9.87 15.47 17.49
CA VAL A 413 11.29 15.88 17.64
C VAL A 413 12.15 14.99 16.77
#